data_AF-A0A957BNU6-F1
#
_entry.id   AF-A0A957BNU6-F1
#
_cell.length_a   1.000
_cell.length_b   1.000
_cell.length_c   1.000
_cell.angle_alpha   90.00
_cell.angle_beta   90.00
_cell.angle_gamma   90.00
#
_symmetry.space_group_name_H-M   'P 1'
#
loop_
_entity.id
_entity.type
_entity.pdbx_description
1 polymer ?
#
loop_
_entity_poly.entity_id
_entity_poly.type
_entity_poly.pdbx_seq_one_letter_code
_entity_poly.pdbx_strand_id
1 'polypeptide(L)'
;VPTLPPFPTPTLVPTKVAPDVLPDVPQSPPNAPAPVEPVAPVTEPQPAAAGFYRGINLGGSAVSIDGNAWEGSSSPGYTSNGSAACNPWTPLLPETDAARTTMIQCYVQHWAHNLVMSDVPNGSYDVYAYVWLDWQDPNPQAFNVTLEGQAVQTGIVMSGSGQWQRLGPWHVTVTDGTLDLITDGGLPNLSGIEVWYAP
;
A
#
# COMPACT_ATOMS: atom_id res chain seq x y z
N VAL A 1 -44.90 45.38 12.14
CA VAL A 1 -44.91 44.13 11.35
C VAL A 1 -46.02 43.25 11.93
N PRO A 2 -47.18 43.10 11.28
CA PRO A 2 -48.30 42.36 11.84
C PRO A 2 -48.21 40.87 11.49
N THR A 3 -48.36 40.03 12.52
CA THR A 3 -48.47 38.57 12.48
C THR A 3 -49.82 38.14 11.90
N LEU A 4 -49.80 37.27 10.89
CA LEU A 4 -51.01 36.67 10.31
C LEU A 4 -51.61 35.60 11.25
N PRO A 5 -52.95 35.52 11.37
CA PRO A 5 -53.64 34.52 12.18
C PRO A 5 -53.65 33.11 11.52
N PRO A 6 -53.86 32.04 12.31
CA PRO A 6 -53.87 30.67 11.80
C PRO A 6 -55.10 30.37 10.94
N PHE A 7 -54.89 29.62 9.86
CA PHE A 7 -55.95 29.15 8.96
C PHE A 7 -56.76 28.00 9.60
N PRO A 8 -58.10 27.96 9.41
CA PRO A 8 -58.95 26.90 9.92
C PRO A 8 -58.81 25.60 9.12
N THR A 9 -58.85 24.47 9.84
CA THR A 9 -58.90 23.11 9.31
C THR A 9 -60.21 22.85 8.56
N PRO A 10 -60.20 22.37 7.31
CA PRO A 10 -61.44 21.96 6.63
C PRO A 10 -61.92 20.59 7.14
N THR A 11 -63.17 20.55 7.59
CA THR A 11 -63.94 19.34 7.91
C THR A 11 -64.35 18.63 6.62
N LEU A 12 -64.03 17.34 6.49
CA LEU A 12 -64.46 16.52 5.36
C LEU A 12 -65.93 16.11 5.49
N VAL A 13 -66.73 16.37 4.45
CA VAL A 13 -68.09 15.85 4.27
C VAL A 13 -67.99 14.55 3.46
N PRO A 14 -68.52 13.39 3.93
CA PRO A 14 -68.50 12.18 3.14
C PRO A 14 -69.64 12.24 2.11
N THR A 15 -69.28 12.34 0.82
CA THR A 15 -70.23 12.17 -0.28
C THR A 15 -70.30 10.70 -0.66
N LYS A 16 -71.47 10.09 -0.49
CA LYS A 16 -71.79 8.73 -0.96
C LYS A 16 -71.92 8.75 -2.48
N VAL A 17 -70.96 8.13 -3.18
CA VAL A 17 -71.00 7.94 -4.64
C VAL A 17 -71.43 6.51 -4.95
N ALA A 18 -72.38 6.36 -5.88
CA ALA A 18 -72.88 5.10 -6.39
C ALA A 18 -71.82 4.38 -7.26
N PRO A 19 -71.88 3.04 -7.42
CA PRO A 19 -70.92 2.33 -8.26
C PRO A 19 -71.20 2.59 -9.74
N ASP A 20 -70.27 3.28 -10.40
CA ASP A 20 -70.23 3.39 -11.86
C ASP A 20 -69.62 2.09 -12.42
N VAL A 21 -70.37 1.42 -13.29
CA VAL A 21 -69.92 0.22 -14.01
C VAL A 21 -69.04 0.69 -15.18
N LEU A 22 -67.72 0.56 -15.03
CA LEU A 22 -66.77 0.76 -16.13
C LEU A 22 -66.82 -0.44 -17.11
N PRO A 23 -66.76 -0.21 -18.44
CA PRO A 23 -66.63 -1.27 -19.42
C PRO A 23 -65.26 -1.96 -19.32
N ASP A 24 -65.27 -3.26 -19.61
CA ASP A 24 -64.14 -4.17 -19.54
C ASP A 24 -62.99 -3.72 -20.47
N VAL A 25 -61.85 -3.33 -19.89
CA VAL A 25 -60.61 -3.04 -20.62
C VAL A 25 -59.82 -4.36 -20.69
N PRO A 26 -59.30 -4.78 -21.86
CA PRO A 26 -58.45 -5.96 -21.94
C PRO A 26 -57.21 -5.72 -21.07
N GLN A 27 -57.09 -6.48 -19.97
CA GLN A 27 -55.91 -6.42 -19.10
C GLN A 27 -54.73 -7.06 -19.84
N SER A 28 -53.68 -6.26 -20.05
CA SER A 28 -52.36 -6.78 -20.41
C SER A 28 -51.90 -7.73 -19.28
N PRO A 29 -51.30 -8.89 -19.60
CA PRO A 29 -50.88 -9.84 -18.57
C PRO A 29 -49.89 -9.17 -17.59
N PRO A 30 -49.84 -9.63 -16.32
CA PRO A 30 -48.90 -9.11 -15.34
C PRO A 30 -47.47 -9.27 -15.88
N ASN A 31 -46.69 -8.19 -15.87
CA ASN A 31 -45.25 -8.27 -16.10
C ASN A 31 -44.67 -9.28 -15.10
N ALA A 32 -44.14 -10.39 -15.61
CA ALA A 32 -43.32 -11.29 -14.83
C ALA A 32 -42.13 -10.49 -14.25
N PRO A 33 -41.74 -10.73 -12.99
CA PRO A 33 -40.50 -10.17 -12.47
C PRO A 33 -39.36 -10.54 -13.42
N ALA A 34 -38.58 -9.55 -13.83
CA ALA A 34 -37.34 -9.80 -14.55
C ALA A 34 -36.49 -10.79 -13.74
N PRO A 35 -35.82 -11.77 -14.38
CA PRO A 35 -34.87 -12.62 -13.68
C PRO A 35 -33.85 -11.72 -12.97
N VAL A 36 -33.74 -11.86 -11.65
CA VAL A 36 -32.67 -11.23 -10.89
C VAL A 36 -31.39 -11.87 -11.41
N GLU A 37 -30.58 -11.11 -12.16
CA GLU A 37 -29.27 -11.60 -12.59
C GLU A 37 -28.47 -12.00 -11.34
N PRO A 38 -27.82 -13.17 -11.32
CA PRO A 38 -26.98 -13.56 -10.20
C PRO A 38 -25.90 -12.49 -10.02
N VAL A 39 -25.87 -11.86 -8.85
CA VAL A 39 -24.75 -11.00 -8.45
C VAL A 39 -23.50 -11.88 -8.54
N ALA A 40 -22.55 -11.50 -9.41
CA ALA A 40 -21.30 -12.21 -9.54
C ALA A 40 -20.63 -12.33 -8.15
N PRO A 41 -20.05 -13.49 -7.80
CA PRO A 41 -19.36 -13.62 -6.52
C PRO A 41 -18.24 -12.57 -6.47
N VAL A 42 -18.27 -11.72 -5.44
CA VAL A 42 -17.10 -10.92 -5.06
C VAL A 42 -16.01 -11.95 -4.79
N THR A 43 -15.00 -11.98 -5.67
CA THR A 43 -13.88 -12.89 -5.51
C THR A 43 -13.08 -12.37 -4.33
N GLU A 44 -13.23 -13.02 -3.18
CA GLU A 44 -12.32 -12.83 -2.05
C GLU A 44 -10.90 -13.06 -2.56
N PRO A 45 -9.90 -12.22 -2.22
CA PRO A 45 -8.54 -12.42 -2.69
C PRO A 45 -8.11 -13.83 -2.28
N GLN A 46 -7.89 -14.70 -3.25
CA GLN A 46 -7.27 -16.00 -3.01
C GLN A 46 -5.93 -15.73 -2.32
N PRO A 47 -5.60 -16.42 -1.20
CA PRO A 47 -4.27 -16.32 -0.60
C PRO A 47 -3.24 -16.51 -1.70
N ALA A 48 -2.47 -15.46 -1.95
CA ALA A 48 -1.46 -15.52 -2.99
C ALA A 48 -0.44 -16.59 -2.55
N ALA A 49 -0.19 -17.58 -3.41
CA ALA A 49 0.87 -18.53 -3.16
C ALA A 49 2.17 -17.74 -2.93
N ALA A 50 2.95 -18.14 -1.93
CA ALA A 50 4.19 -17.43 -1.57
C ALA A 50 5.05 -17.21 -2.83
N GLY A 51 5.39 -15.95 -3.11
CA GLY A 51 6.04 -15.58 -4.36
C GLY A 51 6.51 -14.14 -4.38
N PHE A 52 7.51 -13.85 -5.22
CA PHE A 52 8.04 -12.50 -5.38
C PHE A 52 6.96 -11.60 -5.99
N TYR A 53 6.56 -10.57 -5.27
CA TYR A 53 5.61 -9.59 -5.77
C TYR A 53 6.35 -8.45 -6.46
N ARG A 54 7.27 -7.80 -5.75
CA ARG A 54 7.94 -6.58 -6.25
C ARG A 54 9.25 -6.33 -5.53
N GLY A 55 10.22 -5.74 -6.22
CA GLY A 55 11.45 -5.25 -5.62
C GLY A 55 11.89 -3.95 -6.28
N ILE A 56 12.36 -2.98 -5.47
CA ILE A 56 12.81 -1.67 -5.94
C ILE A 56 14.25 -1.45 -5.48
N ASN A 57 15.14 -1.16 -6.44
CA ASN A 57 16.45 -0.57 -6.19
C ASN A 57 16.26 0.94 -5.99
N LEU A 58 16.22 1.37 -4.72
CA LEU A 58 15.68 2.68 -4.33
C LEU A 58 16.49 3.85 -4.87
N GLY A 59 17.83 3.73 -4.85
CA GLY A 59 18.73 4.77 -5.38
C GLY A 59 19.21 4.50 -6.80
N GLY A 60 18.96 3.32 -7.37
CA GLY A 60 19.63 2.84 -8.57
C GLY A 60 18.71 2.50 -9.75
N SER A 61 19.30 1.96 -10.81
CA SER A 61 18.58 1.42 -11.96
C SER A 61 18.04 0.02 -11.70
N ALA A 62 17.12 -0.44 -12.56
CA ALA A 62 16.62 -1.81 -12.54
C ALA A 62 17.75 -2.85 -12.59
N VAL A 63 17.60 -3.93 -11.83
CA VAL A 63 18.64 -4.96 -11.63
C VAL A 63 17.97 -6.34 -11.46
N SER A 64 18.70 -7.43 -11.69
CA SER A 64 18.21 -8.78 -11.41
C SER A 64 18.95 -9.37 -10.23
N ILE A 65 18.23 -9.71 -9.15
CA ILE A 65 18.79 -10.26 -7.91
C ILE A 65 18.04 -11.57 -7.61
N ASP A 66 18.79 -12.65 -7.38
CA ASP A 66 18.25 -13.98 -7.07
C ASP A 66 17.21 -14.52 -8.06
N GLY A 67 17.35 -14.13 -9.33
CA GLY A 67 16.41 -14.51 -10.40
C GLY A 67 15.15 -13.64 -10.49
N ASN A 68 14.98 -12.68 -9.58
CA ASN A 68 13.87 -11.73 -9.59
C ASN A 68 14.26 -10.43 -10.30
N ALA A 69 13.33 -9.87 -11.08
CA ALA A 69 13.50 -8.56 -11.70
C ALA A 69 13.15 -7.47 -10.69
N TRP A 70 14.14 -6.66 -10.32
CA TRP A 70 13.98 -5.49 -9.48
C TRP A 70 13.88 -4.24 -10.36
N GLU A 71 12.93 -3.40 -10.04
CA GLU A 71 12.72 -2.12 -10.70
C GLU A 71 13.71 -1.06 -10.17
N GLY A 72 13.86 0.05 -10.90
CA GLY A 72 14.72 1.16 -10.49
C GLY A 72 13.97 2.29 -9.79
N SER A 73 14.72 3.31 -9.38
CA SER A 73 14.24 4.49 -8.64
C SER A 73 13.17 5.33 -9.35
N SER A 74 13.03 5.18 -10.67
CA SER A 74 12.01 5.88 -11.47
C SER A 74 10.76 5.02 -11.75
N SER A 75 10.56 3.93 -11.03
CA SER A 75 9.44 3.03 -11.26
C SER A 75 8.10 3.68 -10.91
N PRO A 76 7.03 3.50 -11.73
CA PRO A 76 5.70 4.00 -11.39
C PRO A 76 5.15 3.35 -10.11
N GLY A 77 4.30 4.07 -9.37
CA GLY A 77 3.69 3.55 -8.15
C GLY A 77 4.68 3.30 -7.01
N TYR A 78 5.81 4.01 -7.01
CA TYR A 78 6.78 4.08 -5.93
C TYR A 78 7.16 5.56 -5.72
N THR A 79 7.22 5.99 -4.46
CA THR A 79 7.76 7.32 -4.09
C THR A 79 8.58 7.25 -2.81
N SER A 80 9.53 8.17 -2.66
CA SER A 80 10.28 8.39 -1.41
C SER A 80 10.61 9.87 -1.23
N ASN A 81 10.72 10.33 0.02
CA ASN A 81 11.11 11.70 0.38
C ASN A 81 12.64 11.89 0.56
N GLY A 82 13.44 10.84 0.38
CA GLY A 82 14.90 10.87 0.60
C GLY A 82 15.73 11.42 -0.56
N SER A 83 17.02 11.66 -0.30
CA SER A 83 17.99 12.02 -1.32
C SER A 83 18.73 10.79 -1.82
N ALA A 84 18.72 10.54 -3.13
CA ALA A 84 19.42 9.42 -3.73
C ALA A 84 20.92 9.68 -3.88
N ALA A 85 21.75 8.68 -3.59
CA ALA A 85 23.18 8.69 -3.81
C ALA A 85 23.71 7.28 -4.09
N CYS A 86 24.88 7.19 -4.72
CA CYS A 86 25.59 5.93 -4.89
C CYS A 86 27.06 6.10 -4.49
N ASN A 87 27.61 5.10 -3.80
CA ASN A 87 29.02 5.06 -3.45
C ASN A 87 29.62 3.68 -3.77
N PRO A 88 30.14 3.46 -4.99
CA PRO A 88 30.68 2.17 -5.39
C PRO A 88 32.06 1.86 -4.76
N TRP A 89 32.65 2.80 -4.02
CA TRP A 89 34.03 2.71 -3.54
C TRP A 89 34.15 2.10 -2.15
N THR A 90 33.05 2.03 -1.39
CA THR A 90 33.03 1.42 -0.07
C THR A 90 32.73 -0.08 -0.21
N PRO A 91 33.68 -0.97 0.13
CA PRO A 91 33.46 -2.43 0.08
C PRO A 91 32.32 -2.84 1.01
N LEU A 92 31.52 -3.81 0.59
CA LEU A 92 30.43 -4.34 1.41
C LEU A 92 30.92 -5.37 2.40
N LEU A 93 30.35 -5.32 3.61
CA LEU A 93 30.62 -6.26 4.69
C LEU A 93 29.28 -6.79 5.22
N PRO A 94 29.01 -8.11 5.08
CA PRO A 94 29.78 -9.09 4.31
C PRO A 94 29.78 -8.79 2.80
N GLU A 95 30.72 -9.36 2.06
CA GLU A 95 30.68 -9.32 0.60
C GLU A 95 29.45 -10.07 0.06
N THR A 96 29.00 -9.70 -1.13
CA THR A 96 27.85 -10.31 -1.79
C THR A 96 28.04 -10.30 -3.31
N ASP A 97 27.09 -10.85 -4.08
CA ASP A 97 27.20 -10.86 -5.54
C ASP A 97 27.11 -9.45 -6.15
N ALA A 98 27.53 -9.33 -7.42
CA ALA A 98 27.64 -8.04 -8.10
C ALA A 98 26.30 -7.32 -8.26
N ALA A 99 25.20 -8.05 -8.46
CA ALA A 99 23.88 -7.45 -8.66
C ALA A 99 23.37 -6.85 -7.34
N ARG A 100 23.45 -7.63 -6.26
CA ARG A 100 23.09 -7.12 -4.93
C ARG A 100 24.03 -6.03 -4.45
N THR A 101 25.32 -6.11 -4.78
CA THR A 101 26.29 -5.04 -4.50
C THR A 101 25.89 -3.73 -5.16
N THR A 102 25.50 -3.77 -6.43
CA THR A 102 25.04 -2.59 -7.18
C THR A 102 23.80 -1.95 -6.54
N MET A 103 22.87 -2.76 -6.04
CA MET A 103 21.69 -2.26 -5.31
C MET A 103 22.08 -1.65 -3.96
N ILE A 104 22.85 -2.36 -3.13
CA ILE A 104 23.21 -1.90 -1.78
C ILE A 104 24.00 -0.59 -1.84
N GLN A 105 24.89 -0.43 -2.83
CA GLN A 105 25.71 0.76 -2.94
C GLN A 105 24.98 1.98 -3.51
N CYS A 106 23.70 1.85 -3.87
CA CYS A 106 22.84 2.93 -4.35
C CYS A 106 21.60 3.05 -3.46
N TYR A 107 21.48 4.15 -2.72
CA TYR A 107 20.51 4.30 -1.65
C TYR A 107 19.78 5.63 -1.70
N VAL A 108 18.68 5.70 -0.95
CA VAL A 108 18.03 6.94 -0.54
C VAL A 108 18.32 7.19 0.93
N GLN A 109 18.72 8.42 1.28
CA GLN A 109 19.03 8.83 2.65
C GLN A 109 18.05 9.91 3.13
N HIS A 110 17.60 9.76 4.38
CA HIS A 110 16.74 10.69 5.08
C HIS A 110 16.69 10.30 6.57
N TRP A 111 16.42 11.27 7.44
CA TRP A 111 16.33 11.07 8.90
C TRP A 111 14.94 10.63 9.37
N ALA A 112 13.95 10.78 8.47
CA ALA A 112 12.57 10.39 8.63
C ALA A 112 12.04 9.90 7.27
N HIS A 113 12.49 8.72 6.81
CA HIS A 113 12.07 8.23 5.49
C HIS A 113 10.58 7.95 5.48
N ASN A 114 9.95 8.31 4.36
CA ASN A 114 8.65 7.81 3.98
C ASN A 114 8.79 7.21 2.59
N LEU A 115 8.52 5.92 2.48
CA LEU A 115 8.51 5.15 1.25
C LEU A 115 7.10 4.63 1.04
N VAL A 116 6.54 4.92 -0.12
CA VAL A 116 5.17 4.55 -0.46
C VAL A 116 5.17 3.77 -1.75
N MET A 117 4.57 2.57 -1.75
CA MET A 117 4.19 1.86 -2.96
C MET A 117 2.68 1.94 -3.14
N SER A 118 2.23 2.49 -4.26
CA SER A 118 0.80 2.50 -4.61
C SER A 118 0.44 1.29 -5.46
N ASP A 119 -0.87 1.08 -5.62
CA ASP A 119 -1.45 0.04 -6.46
C ASP A 119 -1.02 -1.37 -6.02
N VAL A 120 -0.76 -1.54 -4.73
CA VAL A 120 -0.44 -2.82 -4.10
C VAL A 120 -1.75 -3.56 -3.83
N PRO A 121 -1.99 -4.76 -4.40
CA PRO A 121 -3.21 -5.49 -4.13
C PRO A 121 -3.41 -5.73 -2.62
N ASN A 122 -4.65 -5.62 -2.15
CA ASN A 122 -4.94 -5.97 -0.77
C ASN A 122 -4.61 -7.45 -0.51
N GLY A 123 -3.90 -7.72 0.58
CA GLY A 123 -3.40 -9.05 0.90
C GLY A 123 -2.29 -9.03 1.93
N SER A 124 -1.81 -10.22 2.26
CA SER A 124 -0.69 -10.41 3.19
C SER A 124 0.63 -10.46 2.44
N TYR A 125 1.65 -9.84 3.03
CA TYR A 125 2.99 -9.73 2.45
C TYR A 125 4.09 -9.94 3.49
N ASP A 126 5.20 -10.52 3.04
CA ASP A 126 6.47 -10.48 3.75
C ASP A 126 7.37 -9.41 3.08
N VAL A 127 7.83 -8.45 3.88
CA VAL A 127 8.59 -7.30 3.41
C VAL A 127 9.99 -7.32 3.99
N TYR A 128 10.98 -6.97 3.16
CA TYR A 128 12.37 -6.82 3.57
C TYR A 128 12.92 -5.49 3.08
N ALA A 129 13.77 -4.87 3.88
CA ALA A 129 14.49 -3.66 3.51
C ALA A 129 16.01 -3.87 3.62
N TYR A 130 16.75 -3.29 2.68
CA TYR A 130 18.21 -3.32 2.67
C TYR A 130 18.73 -1.99 3.17
N VAL A 131 19.47 -2.02 4.27
CA VAL A 131 20.11 -0.86 4.88
C VAL A 131 21.61 -0.93 4.73
N TRP A 132 22.27 0.20 4.56
CA TRP A 132 23.72 0.28 4.38
C TRP A 132 24.33 1.44 5.16
N LEU A 133 25.59 1.30 5.58
CA LEU A 133 26.39 2.40 6.10
C LEU A 133 27.59 2.62 5.17
N ASP A 134 27.53 3.67 4.36
CA ASP A 134 28.48 3.89 3.26
C ASP A 134 29.82 4.50 3.70
N TRP A 135 29.90 5.04 4.91
CA TRP A 135 31.11 5.61 5.50
C TRP A 135 31.23 5.25 6.99
N GLN A 136 32.40 5.47 7.59
CA GLN A 136 32.62 5.17 9.01
C GLN A 136 32.01 6.26 9.89
N ASP A 137 30.76 6.05 10.32
CA ASP A 137 30.16 6.88 11.37
C ASP A 137 30.78 6.50 12.74
N PRO A 138 31.44 7.43 13.46
CA PRO A 138 31.93 7.16 14.80
C PRO A 138 30.82 7.09 15.86
N ASN A 139 29.61 7.58 15.57
CA ASN A 139 28.46 7.56 16.47
C ASN A 139 27.15 7.26 15.72
N PRO A 140 27.00 6.06 15.13
CA PRO A 140 25.81 5.69 14.39
C PRO A 140 24.59 5.77 15.30
N GLN A 141 23.66 6.64 14.93
CA GLN A 141 22.41 6.79 15.65
C GLN A 141 21.46 5.63 15.34
N ALA A 142 20.75 5.16 16.36
CA ALA A 142 19.74 4.15 16.18
C ALA A 142 18.55 4.68 15.38
N PHE A 143 17.93 3.82 14.58
CA PHE A 143 16.68 4.12 13.87
C PHE A 143 15.66 2.99 14.05
N ASN A 144 14.41 3.29 13.73
CA ASN A 144 13.29 2.38 13.79
C ASN A 144 12.67 2.21 12.40
N VAL A 145 11.90 1.15 12.22
CA VAL A 145 11.10 0.88 11.03
C VAL A 145 9.65 0.65 11.45
N THR A 146 8.76 1.39 10.78
CA THR A 146 7.31 1.25 10.86
C THR A 146 6.83 0.84 9.47
N LEU A 147 5.95 -0.15 9.41
CA LEU A 147 5.39 -0.68 8.17
C LEU A 147 3.87 -0.81 8.35
N GLU A 148 3.07 -0.28 7.43
CA GLU A 148 1.59 -0.25 7.56
C GLU A 148 1.13 0.38 8.90
N GLY A 149 1.83 1.42 9.36
CA GLY A 149 1.57 2.09 10.63
C GLY A 149 1.93 1.28 11.89
N GLN A 150 2.53 0.09 11.76
CA GLN A 150 2.99 -0.74 12.87
C GLN A 150 4.50 -0.70 13.01
N ALA A 151 5.01 -0.49 14.23
CA ALA A 151 6.45 -0.59 14.49
C ALA A 151 6.91 -2.05 14.35
N VAL A 152 7.65 -2.35 13.28
CA VAL A 152 8.08 -3.72 12.94
C VAL A 152 9.49 -4.05 13.43
N GLN A 153 10.32 -3.03 13.62
CA GLN A 153 11.65 -3.20 14.21
C GLN A 153 12.15 -1.87 14.78
N THR A 154 12.75 -1.89 15.98
CA THR A 154 13.22 -0.69 16.66
C THR A 154 14.67 -0.82 17.12
N GLY A 155 15.34 0.32 17.31
CA GLY A 155 16.69 0.38 17.89
C GLY A 155 17.78 -0.22 17.01
N ILE A 156 17.64 -0.13 15.68
CA ILE A 156 18.62 -0.65 14.72
C ILE A 156 19.85 0.24 14.72
N VAL A 157 21.02 -0.33 14.96
CA VAL A 157 22.31 0.37 14.92
C VAL A 157 23.22 -0.31 13.91
N MET A 158 23.76 0.47 12.97
CA MET A 158 24.76 0.01 12.00
C MET A 158 26.15 0.13 12.60
N SER A 159 26.99 -0.90 12.50
CA SER A 159 28.21 -1.04 13.30
C SER A 159 29.50 -0.54 12.64
N GLY A 160 29.49 -0.15 11.36
CA GLY A 160 30.69 0.36 10.69
C GLY A 160 30.55 0.52 9.18
N SER A 161 31.51 1.20 8.56
CA SER A 161 31.53 1.44 7.11
C SER A 161 31.45 0.12 6.34
N GLY A 162 30.67 0.09 5.27
CA GLY A 162 30.47 -1.09 4.44
C GLY A 162 29.44 -2.08 4.99
N GLN A 163 29.05 -1.98 6.26
CA GLN A 163 28.05 -2.87 6.85
C GLN A 163 26.70 -2.65 6.19
N TRP A 164 26.09 -3.73 5.74
CA TRP A 164 24.72 -3.72 5.27
C TRP A 164 23.93 -4.85 5.94
N GLN A 165 22.61 -4.69 5.99
CA GLN A 165 21.71 -5.70 6.51
C GLN A 165 20.49 -5.80 5.62
N ARG A 166 20.03 -7.03 5.40
CA ARG A 166 18.67 -7.32 4.94
C ARG A 166 17.80 -7.49 6.18
N LEU A 167 16.96 -6.51 6.45
CA LEU A 167 16.01 -6.52 7.56
C LEU A 167 14.73 -7.25 7.14
N GLY A 168 13.95 -7.73 8.12
CA GLY A 168 12.78 -8.58 7.88
C GLY A 168 13.08 -10.09 7.91
N PRO A 169 12.13 -10.96 7.51
CA PRO A 169 10.82 -10.60 6.97
C PRO A 169 9.94 -9.92 8.03
N TRP A 170 9.24 -8.88 7.62
CA TRP A 170 8.14 -8.33 8.38
C TRP A 170 6.83 -8.69 7.69
N HIS A 171 5.98 -9.42 8.41
CA HIS A 171 4.68 -9.83 7.92
C HIS A 171 3.64 -8.72 8.14
N VAL A 172 2.96 -8.29 7.07
CA VAL A 172 1.96 -7.22 7.10
C VAL A 172 0.77 -7.52 6.20
N THR A 173 -0.33 -6.79 6.42
CA THR A 173 -1.51 -6.87 5.57
C THR A 173 -1.80 -5.48 4.99
N VAL A 174 -1.79 -5.40 3.65
CA VAL A 174 -2.20 -4.20 2.92
C VAL A 174 -3.71 -4.22 2.74
N THR A 175 -4.39 -3.12 3.07
CA THR A 175 -5.86 -3.04 3.04
C THR A 175 -6.42 -1.86 2.24
N ASP A 176 -5.58 -0.90 1.86
CA ASP A 176 -5.98 0.35 1.21
C ASP A 176 -5.33 0.57 -0.16
N GLY A 177 -4.67 -0.47 -0.70
CA GLY A 177 -3.97 -0.39 -1.97
C GLY A 177 -2.56 0.20 -1.88
N THR A 178 -2.08 0.52 -0.68
CA THR A 178 -0.79 1.18 -0.45
C THR A 178 0.06 0.37 0.51
N LEU A 179 1.37 0.34 0.27
CA LEU A 179 2.35 -0.16 1.23
C LEU A 179 3.26 0.99 1.67
N ASP A 180 3.23 1.30 2.95
CA ASP A 180 3.94 2.41 3.58
C ASP A 180 5.05 1.90 4.50
N LEU A 181 6.29 2.24 4.17
CA LEU A 181 7.45 2.04 5.04
C LEU A 181 7.98 3.39 5.51
N ILE A 182 8.03 3.55 6.83
CA ILE A 182 8.59 4.72 7.48
C ILE A 182 9.81 4.31 8.28
N THR A 183 10.87 5.11 8.23
CA THR A 183 11.95 5.03 9.23
C THR A 183 12.06 6.33 9.99
N ASP A 184 12.34 6.25 11.28
CA ASP A 184 12.57 7.41 12.13
C ASP A 184 13.79 7.20 13.02
N GLY A 185 14.43 8.31 13.39
CA GLY A 185 15.69 8.29 14.11
C GLY A 185 16.88 8.04 13.17
N GLY A 186 18.05 8.48 13.63
CA GLY A 186 19.28 8.40 12.85
C GLY A 186 19.20 8.99 11.45
N LEU A 187 20.04 8.47 10.56
CA LEU A 187 20.11 8.87 9.15
C LEU A 187 20.34 7.64 8.26
N PRO A 188 19.40 6.67 8.24
CA PRO A 188 19.60 5.42 7.52
C PRO A 188 19.66 5.61 6.00
N ASN A 189 20.54 4.86 5.36
CA ASN A 189 20.57 4.69 3.90
C ASN A 189 19.72 3.46 3.55
N LEU A 190 18.56 3.67 2.92
CA LEU A 190 17.74 2.58 2.39
C LEU A 190 18.13 2.32 0.95
N SER A 191 18.62 1.11 0.67
CA SER A 191 19.16 0.76 -0.65
C SER A 191 18.15 0.02 -1.52
N GLY A 192 17.36 -0.86 -0.89
CA GLY A 192 16.41 -1.70 -1.58
C GLY A 192 15.25 -2.08 -0.69
N ILE A 193 14.13 -2.41 -1.32
CA ILE A 193 12.98 -3.05 -0.67
C ILE A 193 12.50 -4.19 -1.57
N GLU A 194 12.13 -5.31 -0.96
CA GLU A 194 11.44 -6.41 -1.64
C GLU A 194 10.19 -6.80 -0.86
N VAL A 195 9.17 -7.16 -1.63
CA VAL A 195 7.84 -7.49 -1.15
C VAL A 195 7.46 -8.82 -1.78
N TRP A 196 7.02 -9.73 -0.92
CA TRP A 196 6.63 -11.09 -1.29
C TRP A 196 5.20 -11.32 -0.87
N TYR A 197 4.41 -11.97 -1.71
CA TYR A 197 3.12 -12.50 -1.27
C TYR A 197 3.34 -13.47 -0.11
N ALA A 198 2.58 -13.29 0.97
CA ALA A 198 2.58 -14.19 2.11
C ALA A 198 1.28 -15.01 2.12
N PRO A 199 1.36 -16.28 2.55
CA PRO A 199 0.20 -17.18 2.62
C PRO A 199 -0.80 -16.81 3.72
#